data_AF-X6M224-F1
#
_entry.id   AF-X6M224-F1
#
_cell.length_a   1.000
_cell.length_b   1.000
_cell.length_c   1.000
_cell.angle_alpha   90.00
_cell.angle_beta   90.00
_cell.angle_gamma   90.00
#
_symmetry.space_group_name_H-M   'P 1'
#
loop_
_entity.id
_entity.type
_entity.pdbx_description
1 polymer ?
#
loop_
_entity_poly.entity_id
_entity_poly.type
_entity_poly.pdbx_seq_one_letter_code
_entity_poly.pdbx_strand_id
1 'polypeptide(L)'
;VHNFQNVNIFELVDPFFPFHALVYELNLVDENDVQQQQQQLYWTDVLNLSKMIFYCIDYLQSANIPHNILFAVNRKRSVYLIPRQSQVRMTRFNNTPGFPDLGGFVVLLDRSSFDHVTAQTIFDEYKRKVSLSDETWKQVKDACLSGSI
;
A
#
# COMPACT_ATOMS: atom_id res chain seq x y z
N VAL A 1 18.99 -9.36 2.57
CA VAL A 1 18.43 -8.17 3.26
C VAL A 1 19.26 -6.99 2.79
N HIS A 2 18.73 -6.15 1.90
CA HIS A 2 19.46 -5.03 1.32
C HIS A 2 19.12 -3.76 2.13
N ASN A 3 20.09 -3.23 2.87
CA ASN A 3 19.90 -2.09 3.76
C ASN A 3 20.23 -0.78 3.03
N PHE A 4 19.21 -0.11 2.52
CA PHE A 4 19.22 1.34 2.45
C PHE A 4 19.11 1.84 3.88
N GLN A 5 20.10 2.58 4.37
CA GLN A 5 20.40 2.66 5.81
C GLN A 5 19.17 2.95 6.70
N ASN A 6 18.15 3.66 6.21
CA ASN A 6 16.90 3.90 6.95
C ASN A 6 15.59 3.71 6.14
N VAL A 7 15.57 2.93 5.05
CA VAL A 7 14.32 2.59 4.34
C VAL A 7 14.04 1.10 4.43
N ASN A 8 12.92 0.74 5.07
CA ASN A 8 12.42 -0.63 5.12
C ASN A 8 11.33 -0.82 4.06
N ILE A 9 11.45 -1.88 3.27
CA ILE A 9 10.40 -2.32 2.34
C ILE A 9 9.95 -3.71 2.77
N PHE A 10 8.66 -3.87 3.03
CA PHE A 10 8.11 -5.16 3.41
C PHE A 10 6.68 -5.31 2.90
N GLU A 11 6.25 -6.57 2.80
CA GLU A 11 4.87 -6.91 2.48
C GLU A 11 3.98 -6.71 3.71
N LEU A 12 2.82 -6.07 3.53
CA LEU A 12 1.81 -5.99 4.57
C LEU A 12 1.17 -7.37 4.77
N VAL A 13 1.57 -8.06 5.84
CA VAL A 13 0.97 -9.34 6.24
C VAL A 13 0.04 -9.08 7.42
N ASP A 14 -1.24 -8.84 7.13
CA ASP A 14 -2.27 -8.61 8.14
C ASP A 14 -3.53 -9.44 7.81
N PRO A 15 -4.01 -10.32 8.72
CA PRO A 15 -5.17 -11.16 8.47
C PRO A 15 -6.47 -10.38 8.27
N PHE A 16 -6.51 -9.09 8.63
CA PHE A 16 -7.66 -8.20 8.46
C PHE A 16 -7.57 -7.35 7.19
N PHE A 17 -6.44 -7.37 6.48
CA PHE A 17 -6.31 -6.73 5.18
C PHE A 17 -6.47 -7.74 4.04
N PRO A 18 -7.51 -7.61 3.19
CA PRO A 18 -7.78 -8.57 2.12
C PRO A 18 -6.89 -8.39 0.88
N PHE A 19 -5.89 -7.50 0.92
CA PHE A 19 -5.09 -7.14 -0.26
C PHE A 19 -3.60 -7.31 -0.01
N HIS A 20 -2.90 -7.63 -1.08
CA HIS A 20 -1.45 -7.52 -1.16
C HIS A 20 -1.02 -6.04 -1.18
N ALA A 21 0.00 -5.69 -0.40
CA ALA A 21 0.56 -4.35 -0.39
C ALA A 21 2.04 -4.35 -0.02
N LEU A 22 2.81 -3.42 -0.60
CA LEU A 22 4.15 -3.09 -0.14
C LEU A 22 4.07 -1.86 0.78
N VAL A 23 4.78 -1.94 1.90
CA VAL A 23 4.97 -0.83 2.83
C VAL A 23 6.40 -0.38 2.72
N TYR A 24 6.57 0.91 2.41
CA TYR A 24 7.84 1.62 2.38
C TYR A 24 7.88 2.50 3.63
N GLU A 25 8.79 2.23 4.55
CA GLU A 25 8.84 2.88 5.86
C GLU A 25 10.19 3.53 6.10
N LEU A 26 10.17 4.79 6.56
CA LEU A 26 11.38 5.45 7.05
C LEU A 26 11.66 4.99 8.48
N ASN A 27 12.85 4.43 8.69
CA ASN A 27 13.34 4.09 10.01
C ASN A 27 13.92 5.35 10.68
N LEU A 28 13.05 6.19 11.22
CA LEU A 28 13.46 7.39 11.93
C LEU A 28 13.94 7.03 13.34
N VAL A 29 15.16 7.46 13.67
CA VAL A 29 15.59 7.59 15.07
C VAL A 29 14.79 8.75 15.68
N ASP A 30 14.36 8.59 16.93
CA ASP A 30 13.42 9.45 17.66
C ASP A 30 13.63 10.96 17.38
N GLU A 31 12.54 11.69 17.10
CA GLU A 31 12.55 13.07 16.57
C GLU A 31 13.22 14.11 17.50
N ASN A 32 13.56 13.71 18.72
CA ASN A 32 14.12 14.57 19.76
C ASN A 32 15.65 14.80 19.66
N ASP A 33 16.36 14.14 18.75
CA ASP A 33 17.86 14.18 18.71
C ASP A 33 18.45 14.80 17.42
N VAL A 34 17.63 15.50 16.63
CA VAL A 34 18.00 15.96 15.28
C VAL A 34 18.93 17.19 15.27
N GLN A 35 20.24 16.96 15.30
CA GLN A 35 21.27 17.95 14.94
C GLN A 35 21.29 18.21 13.41
N GLN A 36 21.86 19.33 12.95
CA GLN A 36 21.86 19.74 11.52
C GLN A 36 22.40 18.67 10.54
N GLN A 37 23.37 17.84 10.94
CA GLN A 37 23.84 16.71 10.14
C GLN A 37 22.78 15.60 9.98
N GLN A 38 21.92 15.39 10.97
CA GLN A 38 20.80 14.44 10.88
C GLN A 38 19.69 14.93 9.94
N GLN A 39 19.54 16.25 9.74
CA GLN A 39 18.58 16.78 8.75
C GLN A 39 18.97 16.47 7.30
N GLN A 40 20.27 16.56 6.95
CA GLN A 40 20.74 16.22 5.60
C GLN A 40 20.61 14.73 5.30
N LEU A 41 20.91 13.88 6.28
CA LEU A 41 20.71 12.43 6.19
C LEU A 41 19.22 12.10 6.02
N TYR A 42 18.34 12.75 6.79
CA TYR A 42 16.89 12.61 6.67
C TYR A 42 16.39 12.91 5.25
N TRP A 43 16.80 14.03 4.63
CA TRP A 43 16.38 14.35 3.27
C TRP A 43 16.90 13.35 2.23
N THR A 44 18.09 12.79 2.46
CA THR A 44 18.64 11.73 1.62
C THR A 44 17.77 10.46 1.70
N ASP A 45 17.34 10.08 2.89
CA ASP A 45 16.45 8.93 3.09
C ASP A 45 15.07 9.13 2.46
N VAL A 46 14.50 10.34 2.55
CA VAL A 46 13.25 10.69 1.85
C VAL A 46 13.41 10.60 0.34
N LEU A 47 14.53 11.05 -0.21
CA LEU A 47 14.81 10.94 -1.65
C LEU A 47 14.97 9.47 -2.08
N ASN A 48 15.63 8.65 -1.27
CA ASN A 48 15.77 7.22 -1.52
C ASN A 48 14.41 6.50 -1.49
N LEU A 49 13.61 6.77 -0.47
CA LEU A 49 12.23 6.28 -0.37
C LEU A 49 11.43 6.64 -1.63
N SER A 50 11.50 7.91 -2.05
CA SER A 50 10.78 8.41 -3.23
C SER A 50 11.21 7.72 -4.51
N LYS A 51 12.52 7.47 -4.68
CA LYS A 51 13.05 6.73 -5.85
C LYS A 51 12.54 5.28 -5.87
N MET A 52 12.56 4.59 -4.73
CA MET A 52 12.08 3.20 -4.65
C MET A 52 10.60 3.08 -4.97
N ILE A 53 9.79 4.00 -4.44
CA ILE A 53 8.36 4.07 -4.75
C ILE A 53 8.17 4.35 -6.25
N PHE A 54 8.93 5.29 -6.81
CA PHE A 54 8.87 5.63 -8.23
C PHE A 54 9.16 4.43 -9.13
N TYR A 55 10.23 3.66 -8.86
CA TYR A 55 10.56 2.47 -9.64
C TYR A 55 9.43 1.44 -9.64
N CYS A 56 8.80 1.22 -8.49
CA CYS A 56 7.68 0.29 -8.42
C CYS A 56 6.44 0.82 -9.15
N ILE A 57 6.15 2.13 -9.06
CA ILE A 57 5.06 2.76 -9.81
C ILE A 57 5.30 2.66 -11.32
N ASP A 58 6.52 2.91 -11.79
CA ASP A 58 6.88 2.83 -13.21
C ASP A 58 6.66 1.41 -13.76
N TYR A 59 7.05 0.38 -12.99
CA TYR A 59 6.72 -1.00 -13.31
C TYR A 59 5.21 -1.24 -13.38
N LEU A 60 4.45 -0.82 -12.36
CA LEU A 60 3.00 -1.01 -12.31
C LEU A 60 2.29 -0.30 -13.47
N GLN A 61 2.72 0.90 -13.83
CA GLN A 61 2.21 1.64 -14.99
C GLN A 61 2.53 0.91 -16.30
N SER A 62 3.77 0.47 -16.47
CA SER A 62 4.21 -0.29 -17.65
C SER A 62 3.48 -1.63 -17.81
N ALA A 63 3.15 -2.28 -16.69
CA ALA A 63 2.37 -3.52 -16.66
C ALA A 63 0.85 -3.28 -16.71
N ASN A 64 0.39 -2.03 -16.79
CA ASN A 64 -1.02 -1.63 -16.74
C ASN A 64 -1.77 -2.20 -15.51
N ILE A 65 -1.10 -2.21 -14.36
CA ILE A 65 -1.66 -2.66 -13.08
C ILE A 65 -2.18 -1.43 -12.33
N PRO A 66 -3.51 -1.28 -12.14
CA PRO A 66 -4.04 -0.19 -11.33
C PRO A 66 -3.55 -0.33 -9.88
N HIS A 67 -3.38 0.80 -9.21
CA HIS A 67 -2.80 0.83 -7.87
C HIS A 67 -3.27 2.05 -7.07
N ASN A 68 -3.18 1.94 -5.75
CA ASN A 68 -3.42 3.02 -4.81
C ASN A 68 -2.15 3.27 -4.00
N ILE A 69 -1.88 4.56 -3.72
CA ILE A 69 -0.79 4.99 -2.86
C ILE A 69 -1.39 5.69 -1.66
N LEU A 70 -1.05 5.23 -0.46
CA LEU A 70 -1.47 5.81 0.80
C LEU A 70 -0.24 6.31 1.57
N PHE A 71 -0.24 7.60 1.89
CA PHE A 71 0.74 8.21 2.77
C PHE A 71 0.21 8.18 4.20
N ALA A 72 0.81 7.36 5.05
CA ALA A 72 0.51 7.35 6.47
C ALA A 72 1.56 8.18 7.20
N VAL A 73 1.17 9.38 7.59
CA VAL A 73 1.99 10.24 8.46
C VAL A 73 1.78 9.80 9.91
N ASN A 74 2.23 8.59 10.23
CA ASN A 74 2.38 8.11 11.60
C ASN A 74 3.84 8.33 12.06
N ARG A 75 4.19 7.86 13.27
CA ARG A 75 5.56 7.98 13.84
C ARG A 75 6.69 7.49 12.93
N LYS A 76 6.41 6.67 11.91
CA LYS A 76 7.41 6.06 11.03
C LYS A 76 7.33 6.48 9.56
N ARG A 77 6.45 7.43 9.22
CA ARG A 77 6.28 7.99 7.86
C ARG A 77 6.30 6.88 6.79
N SER A 78 5.18 6.14 6.73
CA SER A 78 5.06 4.97 5.85
C SER A 78 4.28 5.32 4.59
N VAL A 79 4.65 4.72 3.46
CA VAL A 79 3.90 4.75 2.21
C VAL A 79 3.45 3.33 1.90
N TYR A 80 2.15 3.16 1.70
CA TYR A 80 1.55 1.90 1.30
C TYR A 80 1.25 1.95 -0.18
N LEU A 81 1.78 0.98 -0.92
CA LEU A 81 1.49 0.78 -2.32
C LEU A 81 0.66 -0.48 -2.47
N ILE A 82 -0.59 -0.29 -2.89
CA ILE A 82 -1.61 -1.34 -2.98
C ILE A 82 -1.95 -1.55 -4.45
N PRO A 83 -1.28 -2.49 -5.13
CA PRO A 83 -1.65 -2.86 -6.48
C PRO A 83 -2.96 -3.65 -6.46
N ARG A 84 -3.73 -3.53 -7.54
CA ARG A 84 -5.06 -4.11 -7.63
C ARG A 84 -5.32 -4.70 -9.00
N GLN A 85 -6.11 -5.76 -9.04
CA GLN A 85 -6.46 -6.43 -10.29
C GLN A 85 -7.37 -5.56 -11.17
N SER A 86 -8.27 -4.78 -10.56
CA SER A 86 -9.27 -4.00 -11.29
C SER A 86 -9.90 -2.89 -10.45
N GLN A 87 -10.46 -1.88 -11.12
CA GLN A 87 -11.36 -0.87 -10.54
C GLN A 87 -12.81 -1.25 -10.90
N VAL A 88 -13.45 -2.07 -10.07
CA VAL A 88 -14.81 -2.57 -10.33
C VAL A 88 -15.78 -2.22 -9.21
N ARG A 89 -17.02 -1.96 -9.59
CA ARG A 89 -18.14 -1.78 -8.66
C ARG A 89 -18.53 -3.13 -8.05
N MET A 90 -18.62 -3.18 -6.74
CA MET A 90 -19.13 -4.29 -5.96
C MET A 90 -20.65 -4.35 -6.11
N THR A 91 -21.14 -5.42 -6.71
CA THR A 91 -22.58 -5.62 -6.93
C THR A 91 -23.33 -5.92 -5.65
N ARG A 92 -22.68 -6.54 -4.65
CA ARG A 92 -23.31 -6.95 -3.38
C ARG A 92 -23.66 -5.79 -2.44
N PHE A 93 -22.89 -4.71 -2.48
CA PHE A 93 -23.06 -3.57 -1.57
C PHE A 93 -22.83 -2.22 -2.24
N ASN A 94 -22.94 -2.21 -3.57
CA ASN A 94 -23.00 -1.03 -4.40
C ASN A 94 -21.87 0.01 -4.16
N ASN A 95 -20.67 -0.47 -3.88
CA ASN A 95 -19.49 0.35 -3.61
C ASN A 95 -18.46 0.16 -4.73
N THR A 96 -17.72 1.21 -5.09
CA THR A 96 -16.53 1.05 -5.95
C THR A 96 -15.32 1.39 -5.09
N PRO A 97 -14.53 0.41 -4.62
CA PRO A 97 -13.54 0.66 -3.58
C PRO A 97 -12.50 1.65 -4.07
N GLY A 98 -12.48 2.79 -3.41
CA GLY A 98 -11.49 3.83 -3.56
C GLY A 98 -10.45 3.75 -2.46
N PHE A 99 -9.65 4.81 -2.37
CA PHE A 99 -8.61 4.95 -1.35
C PHE A 99 -9.11 4.74 0.10
N PRO A 100 -10.24 5.34 0.55
CA PRO A 100 -10.71 5.16 1.94
C PRO A 100 -11.06 3.71 2.25
N ASP A 101 -11.68 3.01 1.30
CA ASP A 101 -12.12 1.63 1.46
C ASP A 101 -10.93 0.67 1.64
N LEU A 102 -9.83 0.94 0.95
CA LEU A 102 -8.58 0.18 1.12
C LEU A 102 -7.88 0.48 2.45
N GLY A 103 -8.14 1.65 3.04
CA GLY A 103 -7.69 2.02 4.39
C GLY A 103 -8.60 1.53 5.51
N GLY A 104 -9.61 0.70 5.21
CA GLY A 104 -10.56 0.14 6.18
C GLY A 104 -11.85 0.96 6.38
N PHE A 105 -12.01 2.08 5.68
CA PHE A 105 -13.22 2.92 5.76
C PHE A 105 -14.15 2.63 4.59
N VAL A 106 -15.10 1.71 4.79
CA VAL A 106 -16.07 1.34 3.76
C VAL A 106 -17.31 2.21 3.83
N VAL A 107 -17.66 2.83 2.71
CA VAL A 107 -18.88 3.64 2.59
C VAL A 107 -20.00 2.83 1.94
N LEU A 108 -21.10 2.67 2.68
CA LEU A 108 -22.33 2.05 2.22
C LEU A 108 -23.38 3.14 1.99
N LEU A 109 -23.88 3.23 0.75
CA LEU A 109 -24.76 4.33 0.32
C LEU A 109 -26.26 4.03 0.45
N ASP A 110 -26.62 2.77 0.70
CA ASP A 110 -28.01 2.35 0.83
C ASP A 110 -28.25 1.56 2.12
N ARG A 111 -29.49 1.64 2.59
CA ARG A 111 -29.90 1.06 3.87
C ARG A 111 -29.81 -0.47 3.86
N SER A 112 -30.13 -1.11 2.74
CA SER A 112 -30.09 -2.57 2.62
C SER A 112 -28.66 -3.07 2.79
N SER A 113 -27.69 -2.45 2.12
CA SER A 113 -26.28 -2.73 2.31
C SER A 113 -25.85 -2.52 3.76
N PHE A 114 -26.24 -1.40 4.38
CA PHE A 114 -25.90 -1.12 5.78
C PHE A 114 -26.43 -2.19 6.76
N ASP A 115 -27.65 -2.68 6.55
CA ASP A 115 -28.28 -3.64 7.47
C ASP A 115 -27.80 -5.10 7.27
N HIS A 116 -27.27 -5.45 6.08
CA HIS A 116 -26.99 -6.85 5.73
C HIS A 116 -25.52 -7.17 5.41
N VAL A 117 -24.70 -6.16 5.09
CA VAL A 117 -23.31 -6.37 4.70
C VAL A 117 -22.46 -6.54 5.94
N THR A 118 -21.73 -7.65 6.00
CA THR A 118 -20.80 -7.94 7.08
C THR A 118 -19.36 -7.58 6.69
N ALA A 119 -18.50 -7.38 7.69
CA ALA A 119 -17.06 -7.20 7.46
C ALA A 119 -16.46 -8.39 6.66
N GLN A 120 -16.91 -9.62 6.93
CA GLN A 120 -16.48 -10.80 6.17
C GLN A 120 -16.91 -10.72 4.70
N THR A 121 -18.13 -10.25 4.42
CA THR A 121 -18.60 -10.09 3.03
C THR A 121 -17.75 -9.10 2.26
N ILE A 122 -17.38 -7.99 2.91
CA ILE A 122 -16.47 -6.98 2.34
C ILE A 122 -15.10 -7.60 2.09
N PHE A 123 -14.53 -8.26 3.11
CA PHE A 123 -13.23 -8.91 3.03
C PHE A 123 -13.16 -9.89 1.85
N ASP A 124 -14.15 -10.77 1.71
CA ASP A 124 -14.19 -11.78 0.66
C ASP A 124 -14.33 -11.16 -0.73
N GLU A 125 -15.19 -10.14 -0.91
CA GLU A 125 -15.34 -9.45 -2.19
C GLU A 125 -14.06 -8.69 -2.57
N TYR A 126 -13.41 -8.04 -1.60
CA TYR A 126 -12.18 -7.30 -1.80
C TYR A 126 -11.01 -8.21 -2.16
N LYS A 127 -10.84 -9.32 -1.43
CA LYS A 127 -9.85 -10.34 -1.74
C LYS A 127 -10.06 -10.91 -3.13
N ARG A 128 -11.31 -11.14 -3.53
CA ARG A 128 -11.65 -11.77 -4.81
C ARG A 128 -11.56 -10.83 -6.01
N LYS A 129 -11.96 -9.56 -5.89
CA LYS A 129 -12.12 -8.63 -7.03
C LYS A 129 -11.13 -7.47 -7.08
N VAL A 130 -10.42 -7.22 -5.99
CA VAL A 130 -9.47 -6.09 -5.91
C VAL A 130 -8.05 -6.61 -5.71
N SER A 131 -7.82 -7.55 -4.79
CA SER A 131 -6.47 -8.09 -4.58
C SER A 131 -5.93 -8.77 -5.83
N LEU A 132 -4.62 -8.69 -6.05
CA LEU A 132 -3.96 -9.50 -7.06
C LEU A 132 -4.00 -10.99 -6.68
N SER A 133 -3.85 -11.87 -7.69
CA SER A 133 -3.53 -13.27 -7.41
C SER A 133 -2.13 -13.39 -6.83
N ASP A 134 -1.82 -14.50 -6.16
CA ASP A 134 -0.52 -14.71 -5.54
C ASP A 134 0.62 -14.75 -6.58
N GLU A 135 0.35 -15.26 -7.78
CA GLU A 135 1.32 -15.29 -8.87
C GLU A 135 1.62 -13.88 -9.40
N THR A 136 0.59 -13.09 -9.69
CA THR A 136 0.77 -11.70 -10.15
C THR A 136 1.41 -10.85 -9.04
N TRP A 137 1.01 -11.06 -7.78
CA TRP A 137 1.62 -10.39 -6.65
C TRP A 137 3.11 -10.68 -6.52
N LYS A 138 3.50 -11.96 -6.64
CA LYS A 138 4.91 -12.34 -6.60
C LYS A 138 5.72 -11.59 -7.66
N GLN A 139 5.22 -11.50 -8.90
CA GLN A 139 5.88 -10.76 -9.98
C GLN A 139 6.03 -9.27 -9.64
N VAL A 140 4.96 -8.63 -9.14
CA VAL A 140 4.99 -7.23 -8.71
C VAL A 140 6.01 -7.02 -7.59
N LYS A 141 5.98 -7.87 -6.55
CA LYS A 141 6.90 -7.79 -5.42
C LYS A 141 8.36 -7.92 -5.88
N ASP A 142 8.66 -8.92 -6.71
CA ASP A 142 10.01 -9.16 -7.20
C ASP A 142 10.52 -7.98 -8.07
N ALA A 143 9.66 -7.42 -8.92
CA ALA A 143 10.01 -6.24 -9.73
C ALA A 143 10.29 -5.01 -8.85
N CYS A 144 9.45 -4.74 -7.87
CA CYS A 144 9.58 -3.57 -7.00
C CYS A 144 10.79 -3.66 -6.05
N LEU A 145 11.13 -4.86 -5.59
CA LEU A 145 12.31 -5.08 -4.75
C LEU A 145 13.63 -5.10 -5.56
N SER A 146 13.59 -5.52 -6.83
CA SER A 146 14.79 -5.52 -7.70
C SER A 146 15.14 -4.15 -8.28
N GLY A 147 14.14 -3.30 -8.56
CA GLY A 147 14.36 -1.92 -9.02
C GLY A 147 14.78 -0.95 -7.91
N SER A 148 14.71 -1.37 -6.66
CA SER A 148 15.10 -0.54 -5.51
C SER A 148 16.62 -0.48 -5.28
N ILE A 149 17.46 -1.08 -6.16
CA ILE A 149 18.93 -1.24 -6.03
C ILE A 149 19.69 0.00 -6.54
#